data_AF-A0A359BCV0-F1
#
_entry.id   AF-A0A359BCV0-F1
#
_cell.length_a   1.000
_cell.length_b   1.000
_cell.length_c   1.000
_cell.angle_alpha   90.00
_cell.angle_beta   90.00
_cell.angle_gamma   90.00
#
_symmetry.space_group_name_H-M   'P 1'
#
loop_
_entity.id
_entity.type
_entity.pdbx_description
1 polymer ?
#
loop_
_entity_poly.entity_id
_entity_poly.type
_entity_poly.pdbx_seq_one_letter_code
_entity_poly.pdbx_strand_id
1 'polypeptide(L)'
;MKAKNIFVLSSLALLGLAVATASIKSNNPLETKAGASHIVQFGPSYNSEKIGSYTNSWSVNCDGIKYNLENWNNNNNEWDYVKAGSKKDTSVATFSTTATFANPIENIVFTFDTWNTSNVSSTTLYTATDSSFKENLNSKSLSFKQGDNTVEINNPTSDLFYKLEISIKKSKNGIIQLSKVIFNEVNQSLLAPTNLSFDNSSKTLTWDAVENADSYELT
;
A
#
# COMPACT_ATOMS: atom_id res chain seq x y z
N MET A 1 69.88 20.05 29.09
CA MET A 1 70.23 21.32 28.41
C MET A 1 69.73 21.21 26.97
N LYS A 2 69.04 22.25 26.45
CA LYS A 2 68.49 22.29 25.08
C LYS A 2 69.58 22.08 24.03
N ALA A 3 69.29 21.30 22.99
CA ALA A 3 69.81 21.56 21.65
C ALA A 3 68.61 21.76 20.72
N LYS A 4 68.38 23.03 20.40
CA LYS A 4 67.32 23.56 19.56
C LYS A 4 67.90 23.60 18.15
N ASN A 5 67.65 22.58 17.33
CA ASN A 5 68.02 22.66 15.92
C ASN A 5 66.88 23.30 15.14
N ILE A 6 67.06 24.60 14.93
CA ILE A 6 66.35 25.44 13.98
C ILE A 6 66.76 24.98 12.58
N PHE A 7 65.80 24.55 11.76
CA PHE A 7 65.95 24.60 10.32
C PHE A 7 64.92 25.59 9.79
N VAL A 8 65.45 26.68 9.21
CA VAL A 8 64.66 27.73 8.57
C VAL A 8 64.26 27.26 7.18
N LEU A 9 63.00 27.51 6.85
CA LEU A 9 62.27 27.13 5.65
C LEU A 9 62.99 27.51 4.35
N SER A 10 63.09 26.58 3.41
CA SER A 10 63.17 26.90 1.98
C SER A 10 62.22 26.00 1.20
N SER A 11 61.41 26.62 0.35
CA SER A 11 60.32 26.06 -0.44
C SER A 11 59.05 25.73 0.34
N LEU A 12 58.28 26.79 0.60
CA LEU A 12 56.83 26.73 0.63
C LEU A 12 56.35 26.36 -0.78
N ALA A 13 56.43 25.08 -1.16
CA ALA A 13 55.61 24.58 -2.25
C ALA A 13 54.19 24.54 -1.72
N LEU A 14 53.47 25.63 -1.97
CA LEU A 14 52.02 25.68 -1.89
C LEU A 14 51.51 24.57 -2.80
N LEU A 15 51.35 23.35 -2.26
CA LEU A 15 50.48 22.36 -2.88
C LEU A 15 49.11 23.02 -2.82
N GLY A 16 48.76 23.70 -3.91
CA GLY A 16 47.40 24.08 -4.19
C GLY A 16 46.63 22.78 -4.19
N LEU A 17 46.10 22.42 -3.02
CA LEU A 17 45.06 21.44 -2.92
C LEU A 17 43.90 22.14 -3.63
N ALA A 18 43.80 21.89 -4.94
CA ALA A 18 42.58 22.15 -5.66
C ALA A 18 41.54 21.30 -4.96
N VAL A 19 40.83 21.90 -4.00
CA VAL A 19 39.59 21.36 -3.51
C VAL A 19 38.67 21.48 -4.72
N ALA A 20 38.69 20.46 -5.56
CA ALA A 20 37.64 20.26 -6.53
C ALA A 20 36.38 20.21 -5.66
N THR A 21 35.58 21.28 -5.71
CA THR A 21 34.21 21.22 -5.21
C THR A 21 33.53 20.20 -6.10
N ALA A 22 33.55 18.94 -5.69
CA ALA A 22 32.67 17.94 -6.24
C ALA A 22 31.26 18.39 -5.86
N SER A 23 30.60 19.14 -6.74
CA SER A 23 29.15 19.28 -6.66
C SER A 23 28.58 17.89 -6.88
N ILE A 24 28.22 17.22 -5.79
CA ILE A 24 27.37 16.05 -5.86
C ILE A 24 26.01 16.56 -6.31
N LYS A 25 25.74 16.54 -7.62
CA LYS A 25 24.36 16.57 -8.10
C LYS A 25 23.75 15.26 -7.63
N SER A 26 22.93 15.31 -6.58
CA SER A 26 22.11 14.17 -6.18
C SER A 26 21.10 13.95 -7.32
N ASN A 27 21.46 13.11 -8.28
CA ASN A 27 20.52 12.54 -9.24
C ASN A 27 19.99 11.22 -8.69
N ASN A 28 19.88 11.08 -7.35
CA ASN A 28 19.33 9.88 -6.75
C ASN A 28 17.90 9.75 -7.30
N PRO A 29 17.57 8.65 -8.01
CA PRO A 29 16.21 8.42 -8.44
C PRO A 29 15.33 8.46 -7.20
N LEU A 30 14.16 9.07 -7.35
CA LEU A 30 13.11 9.07 -6.33
C LEU A 30 12.84 7.60 -5.99
N GLU A 31 13.26 7.16 -4.80
CA GLU A 31 13.03 5.78 -4.41
C GLU A 31 11.54 5.62 -4.13
N THR A 32 10.87 4.73 -4.87
CA THR A 32 9.47 4.41 -4.63
C THR A 32 9.38 3.19 -3.73
N LYS A 33 8.71 3.35 -2.59
CA LYS A 33 8.26 2.22 -1.78
C LYS A 33 6.92 1.74 -2.33
N ALA A 34 6.84 0.45 -2.64
CA ALA A 34 5.58 -0.16 -3.05
C ALA A 34 4.50 0.03 -1.97
N GLY A 35 3.29 0.42 -2.39
CA GLY A 35 2.13 0.48 -1.50
C GLY A 35 1.79 -0.90 -0.94
N ALA A 36 1.20 -0.94 0.26
CA ALA A 36 0.71 -2.19 0.82
C ALA A 36 -0.59 -2.65 0.13
N SER A 37 -0.84 -3.96 0.15
CA SER A 37 -2.12 -4.55 -0.26
C SER A 37 -2.83 -5.13 0.96
N HIS A 38 -4.06 -4.72 1.19
CA HIS A 38 -4.93 -5.27 2.24
C HIS A 38 -5.87 -6.29 1.61
N ILE A 39 -5.71 -7.56 1.95
CA ILE A 39 -6.47 -8.66 1.35
C ILE A 39 -7.59 -9.08 2.29
N VAL A 40 -8.81 -9.06 1.78
CA VAL A 40 -10.00 -9.53 2.49
C VAL A 40 -10.36 -10.91 1.98
N GLN A 41 -10.33 -11.87 2.90
CA GLN A 41 -10.65 -13.27 2.66
C GLN A 41 -11.91 -13.65 3.45
N PHE A 42 -12.60 -14.69 2.98
CA PHE A 42 -13.77 -15.23 3.63
C PHE A 42 -13.49 -16.65 4.11
N GLY A 43 -14.20 -17.08 5.15
CA GLY A 43 -14.10 -18.43 5.68
C GLY A 43 -14.10 -18.48 7.20
N PRO A 44 -14.13 -19.67 7.81
CA PRO A 44 -14.28 -19.85 9.25
C PRO A 44 -13.28 -19.06 10.11
N SER A 45 -12.05 -18.86 9.62
CA SER A 45 -10.98 -18.14 10.32
C SER A 45 -11.13 -16.62 10.30
N TYR A 46 -11.91 -16.08 9.36
CA TYR A 46 -12.08 -14.64 9.15
C TYR A 46 -13.48 -14.17 9.55
N ASN A 47 -14.50 -15.03 9.35
CA ASN A 47 -15.90 -14.71 9.57
C ASN A 47 -16.22 -14.58 11.06
N SER A 48 -16.91 -13.51 11.45
CA SER A 48 -17.34 -13.30 12.84
C SER A 48 -18.41 -14.30 13.28
N GLU A 49 -19.24 -14.78 12.34
CA GLU A 49 -20.41 -15.61 12.64
C GLU A 49 -20.73 -16.59 11.50
N LYS A 50 -21.49 -17.65 11.83
CA LYS A 50 -22.06 -18.59 10.87
C LYS A 50 -23.39 -18.05 10.34
N ILE A 51 -23.45 -17.73 9.05
CA ILE A 51 -24.61 -17.09 8.42
C ILE A 51 -25.14 -17.99 7.29
N GLY A 52 -26.37 -18.46 7.45
CA GLY A 52 -27.10 -19.23 6.44
C GLY A 52 -28.20 -18.44 5.72
N SER A 53 -28.42 -17.18 6.07
CA SER A 53 -29.46 -16.32 5.50
C SER A 53 -28.89 -15.27 4.54
N TYR A 54 -29.78 -14.57 3.82
CA TYR A 54 -29.44 -13.44 2.93
C TYR A 54 -30.01 -12.11 3.46
N THR A 55 -30.30 -12.03 4.75
CA THR A 55 -30.91 -10.85 5.40
C THR A 55 -30.15 -10.38 6.65
N ASN A 56 -29.06 -11.07 7.01
CA ASN A 56 -28.25 -10.75 8.19
C ASN A 56 -27.12 -9.77 7.84
N SER A 57 -26.71 -9.03 8.87
CA SER A 57 -25.46 -8.27 8.90
C SER A 57 -24.44 -9.01 9.77
N TRP A 58 -23.20 -9.07 9.31
CA TRP A 58 -22.08 -9.72 10.00
C TRP A 58 -20.76 -9.10 9.53
N SER A 59 -19.61 -9.63 9.96
CA SER A 59 -18.31 -9.05 9.59
C SER A 59 -17.24 -10.10 9.34
N VAL A 60 -16.20 -9.71 8.61
CA VAL A 60 -14.93 -10.44 8.57
C VAL A 60 -13.83 -9.62 9.22
N ASN A 61 -12.87 -10.30 9.84
CA ASN A 61 -11.62 -9.70 10.29
C ASN A 61 -10.47 -10.30 9.48
N CYS A 62 -9.72 -9.43 8.80
CA CYS A 62 -8.54 -9.81 8.02
C CYS A 62 -7.41 -8.85 8.42
N ASP A 63 -6.27 -9.40 8.85
CA ASP A 63 -5.10 -8.64 9.30
C ASP A 63 -5.41 -7.55 10.33
N GLY A 64 -6.33 -7.84 11.25
CA GLY A 64 -6.75 -6.91 12.32
C GLY A 64 -7.75 -5.84 11.86
N ILE A 65 -8.10 -5.80 10.58
CA ILE A 65 -9.08 -4.87 10.02
C ILE A 65 -10.43 -5.57 9.89
N LYS A 66 -11.49 -4.94 10.39
CA LYS A 66 -12.86 -5.43 10.27
C LYS A 66 -13.57 -4.84 9.05
N TYR A 67 -14.36 -5.67 8.38
CA TYR A 67 -15.21 -5.30 7.25
C TYR A 67 -16.63 -5.78 7.51
N ASN A 68 -17.62 -4.92 7.29
CA ASN A 68 -19.03 -5.27 7.46
C ASN A 68 -19.60 -5.84 6.17
N LEU A 69 -20.48 -6.82 6.32
CA LEU A 69 -21.22 -7.46 5.25
C LEU A 69 -22.70 -7.46 5.60
N GLU A 70 -23.56 -7.06 4.67
CA GLU A 70 -25.00 -7.21 4.81
C GLU A 70 -25.58 -7.94 3.59
N ASN A 71 -26.52 -8.84 3.86
CA ASN A 71 -27.20 -9.67 2.86
C ASN A 71 -26.25 -10.62 2.08
N TRP A 72 -25.14 -10.98 2.73
CA TRP A 72 -24.19 -12.00 2.28
C TRP A 72 -24.31 -13.26 3.12
N ASN A 73 -24.29 -14.41 2.45
CA ASN A 73 -24.41 -15.73 3.04
C ASN A 73 -23.05 -16.46 2.96
N ASN A 74 -22.58 -17.00 4.08
CA ASN A 74 -21.33 -17.79 4.15
C ASN A 74 -21.59 -19.30 4.35
N ASN A 75 -22.85 -19.71 4.17
CA ASN A 75 -23.37 -21.05 4.34
C ASN A 75 -22.95 -21.68 5.66
N ASN A 76 -23.14 -20.94 6.75
CA ASN A 76 -22.74 -21.36 8.09
C ASN A 76 -21.23 -21.68 8.23
N ASN A 77 -20.39 -20.90 7.55
CA ASN A 77 -18.95 -21.08 7.41
C ASN A 77 -18.52 -22.34 6.62
N GLU A 78 -19.38 -22.93 5.78
CA GLU A 78 -18.98 -24.04 4.91
C GLU A 78 -18.22 -23.58 3.65
N TRP A 79 -18.16 -22.27 3.39
CA TRP A 79 -17.50 -21.69 2.21
C TRP A 79 -16.36 -20.74 2.60
N ASP A 80 -15.38 -20.63 1.71
CA ASP A 80 -14.28 -19.65 1.68
C ASP A 80 -14.60 -18.42 0.80
N TYR A 81 -15.89 -18.24 0.50
CA TYR A 81 -16.45 -17.13 -0.25
C TYR A 81 -17.83 -16.79 0.33
N VAL A 82 -18.42 -15.69 -0.12
CA VAL A 82 -19.77 -15.27 0.28
C VAL A 82 -20.68 -15.09 -0.92
N LYS A 83 -21.98 -15.34 -0.73
CA LYS A 83 -22.98 -15.23 -1.80
C LYS A 83 -24.07 -14.22 -1.49
N ALA A 84 -24.56 -13.54 -2.52
CA ALA A 84 -25.66 -12.59 -2.44
C ALA A 84 -26.74 -12.87 -3.49
N GLY A 85 -27.94 -12.35 -3.24
CA GLY A 85 -29.14 -12.54 -4.05
C GLY A 85 -30.13 -13.52 -3.43
N SER A 86 -31.41 -13.17 -3.49
CA SER A 86 -32.50 -13.88 -2.81
C SER A 86 -33.59 -14.33 -3.76
N LYS A 87 -34.16 -15.50 -3.48
CA LYS A 87 -35.38 -16.00 -4.13
C LYS A 87 -36.68 -15.49 -3.55
N LYS A 88 -36.61 -14.85 -2.38
CA LYS A 88 -37.80 -14.35 -1.70
C LYS A 88 -38.18 -12.98 -2.23
N ASP A 89 -37.21 -12.07 -2.29
CA ASP A 89 -37.41 -10.65 -2.61
C ASP A 89 -36.19 -10.04 -3.30
N THR A 90 -36.30 -8.78 -3.72
CA THR A 90 -35.14 -7.97 -4.10
C THR A 90 -34.23 -7.76 -2.88
N SER A 91 -32.94 -7.55 -3.12
CA SER A 91 -31.95 -7.41 -2.04
C SER A 91 -30.88 -6.40 -2.41
N VAL A 92 -30.32 -5.73 -1.41
CA VAL A 92 -29.16 -4.84 -1.56
C VAL A 92 -28.01 -5.40 -0.75
N ALA A 93 -27.00 -5.97 -1.41
CA ALA A 93 -25.84 -6.54 -0.73
C ALA A 93 -24.77 -5.47 -0.52
N THR A 94 -24.26 -5.35 0.69
CA THR A 94 -23.27 -4.32 1.05
C THR A 94 -21.99 -4.94 1.61
N PHE A 95 -20.87 -4.35 1.25
CA PHE A 95 -19.56 -4.64 1.82
C PHE A 95 -18.90 -3.30 2.17
N SER A 96 -18.50 -3.08 3.41
CA SER A 96 -17.91 -1.81 3.82
C SER A 96 -16.75 -1.94 4.81
N THR A 97 -15.83 -0.98 4.76
CA THR A 97 -14.77 -0.86 5.75
C THR A 97 -15.33 -0.32 7.07
N THR A 98 -14.81 -0.78 8.20
CA THR A 98 -15.19 -0.23 9.52
C THR A 98 -14.19 0.77 10.08
N ALA A 99 -13.08 0.96 9.38
CA ALA A 99 -12.05 1.94 9.68
C ALA A 99 -11.54 2.55 8.37
N THR A 100 -10.85 3.68 8.48
CA THR A 100 -10.17 4.30 7.35
C THR A 100 -8.80 3.68 7.13
N PHE A 101 -8.26 3.86 5.92
CA PHE A 101 -6.86 3.56 5.63
C PHE A 101 -5.98 4.79 5.84
N ALA A 102 -4.86 4.62 6.54
CA ALA A 102 -3.92 5.70 6.80
C ALA A 102 -3.22 6.18 5.51
N ASN A 103 -2.97 5.25 4.58
CA ASN A 103 -2.42 5.57 3.26
C ASN A 103 -3.56 5.62 2.22
N PRO A 104 -3.45 6.47 1.19
CA PRO A 104 -4.42 6.52 0.10
C PRO A 104 -4.53 5.18 -0.64
N ILE A 105 -5.76 4.74 -0.93
CA ILE A 105 -6.02 3.58 -1.79
C ILE A 105 -6.10 4.02 -3.25
N GLU A 106 -5.23 3.45 -4.10
CA GLU A 106 -5.18 3.72 -5.53
C GLU A 106 -6.29 2.96 -6.28
N ASN A 107 -6.46 1.68 -5.96
CA ASN A 107 -7.48 0.84 -6.58
C ASN A 107 -7.97 -0.26 -5.63
N ILE A 108 -9.17 -0.75 -5.95
CA ILE A 108 -9.79 -1.88 -5.25
C ILE A 108 -10.10 -2.98 -6.27
N VAL A 109 -9.71 -4.21 -5.98
CA VAL A 109 -10.02 -5.38 -6.82
C VAL A 109 -11.08 -6.21 -6.13
N PHE A 110 -12.23 -6.40 -6.79
CA PHE A 110 -13.28 -7.33 -6.37
C PHE A 110 -13.27 -8.57 -7.25
N THR A 111 -13.08 -9.75 -6.65
CA THR A 111 -13.12 -11.03 -7.37
C THR A 111 -14.49 -11.68 -7.21
N PHE A 112 -15.25 -11.75 -8.31
CA PHE A 112 -16.54 -12.43 -8.34
C PHE A 112 -16.46 -13.74 -9.13
N ASP A 113 -16.50 -14.89 -8.46
CA ASP A 113 -16.47 -16.19 -9.14
C ASP A 113 -17.79 -16.50 -9.87
N THR A 114 -18.87 -15.83 -9.48
CA THR A 114 -20.16 -15.90 -10.16
C THR A 114 -20.79 -14.52 -10.18
N TRP A 115 -21.22 -14.09 -11.36
CA TRP A 115 -21.88 -12.80 -11.57
C TRP A 115 -23.00 -12.93 -12.59
N ASN A 116 -24.25 -12.69 -12.18
CA ASN A 116 -25.39 -12.68 -13.10
C ASN A 116 -25.85 -11.25 -13.41
N THR A 117 -25.32 -10.68 -14.50
CA THR A 117 -25.62 -9.31 -14.94
C THR A 117 -27.11 -9.04 -15.15
N SER A 118 -27.90 -10.02 -15.61
CA SER A 118 -29.33 -9.82 -15.88
C SER A 118 -30.16 -9.48 -14.63
N ASN A 119 -29.68 -9.94 -13.48
CA ASN A 119 -30.32 -9.77 -12.18
C ASN A 119 -29.70 -8.66 -11.32
N VAL A 120 -28.62 -8.02 -11.77
CA VAL A 120 -28.07 -6.85 -11.10
C VAL A 120 -28.76 -5.59 -11.65
N SER A 121 -29.35 -4.81 -10.75
CA SER A 121 -29.99 -3.52 -11.09
C SER A 121 -29.00 -2.37 -11.08
N SER A 122 -28.08 -2.36 -10.11
CA SER A 122 -27.02 -1.37 -10.00
C SER A 122 -25.85 -1.90 -9.17
N THR A 123 -24.69 -1.30 -9.36
CA THR A 123 -23.50 -1.51 -8.53
C THR A 123 -22.85 -0.16 -8.32
N THR A 124 -22.66 0.22 -7.05
CA THR A 124 -22.13 1.52 -6.69
C THR A 124 -21.04 1.36 -5.64
N LEU A 125 -19.88 1.96 -5.88
CA LEU A 125 -18.86 2.16 -4.85
C LEU A 125 -19.03 3.56 -4.28
N TYR A 126 -19.08 3.65 -2.95
CA TYR A 126 -19.12 4.87 -2.19
C TYR A 126 -17.81 5.09 -1.46
N THR A 127 -17.39 6.35 -1.38
CA THR A 127 -16.33 6.80 -0.47
C THR A 127 -16.84 7.93 0.39
N ALA A 128 -16.42 7.98 1.65
CA ALA A 128 -16.82 9.02 2.61
C ALA A 128 -15.74 9.24 3.66
N THR A 129 -15.80 10.36 4.38
CA THR A 129 -14.89 10.64 5.51
C THR A 129 -15.46 10.16 6.85
N ASP A 130 -16.65 9.57 6.86
CA ASP A 130 -17.30 9.01 8.03
C ASP A 130 -17.87 7.61 7.76
N SER A 131 -17.96 6.78 8.79
CA SER A 131 -18.43 5.39 8.67
C SER A 131 -19.93 5.26 8.38
N SER A 132 -20.71 6.33 8.53
CA SER A 132 -22.14 6.33 8.22
C SER A 132 -22.44 6.76 6.77
N PHE A 133 -21.41 7.10 6.00
CA PHE A 133 -21.49 7.51 4.59
C PHE A 133 -22.41 8.72 4.38
N LYS A 134 -22.22 9.78 5.18
CA LYS A 134 -23.01 11.02 5.11
C LYS A 134 -22.16 12.24 4.75
N GLU A 135 -20.93 12.29 5.24
CA GLU A 135 -20.00 13.40 5.07
C GLU A 135 -19.05 13.14 3.89
N ASN A 136 -18.89 14.15 3.03
CA ASN A 136 -18.05 14.09 1.83
C ASN A 136 -18.31 12.84 0.97
N LEU A 137 -19.58 12.44 0.88
CA LEU A 137 -20.01 11.26 0.16
C LEU A 137 -19.77 11.43 -1.35
N ASN A 138 -18.92 10.57 -1.89
CA ASN A 138 -18.75 10.40 -3.32
C ASN A 138 -19.27 9.02 -3.73
N SER A 139 -19.74 8.91 -4.97
CA SER A 139 -20.21 7.64 -5.51
C SER A 139 -19.75 7.44 -6.95
N LYS A 140 -19.47 6.20 -7.29
CA LYS A 140 -19.07 5.75 -8.62
C LYS A 140 -19.94 4.57 -9.01
N SER A 141 -20.74 4.72 -10.06
CA SER A 141 -21.47 3.61 -10.67
C SER A 141 -20.49 2.68 -11.39
N LEU A 142 -20.67 1.38 -11.24
CA LEU A 142 -19.77 0.35 -11.73
C LEU A 142 -20.52 -0.68 -12.57
N SER A 143 -19.77 -1.34 -13.45
CA SER A 143 -20.24 -2.49 -14.21
C SER A 143 -19.25 -3.62 -14.01
N PHE A 144 -19.64 -4.59 -13.21
CA PHE A 144 -18.82 -5.77 -12.95
C PHE A 144 -19.19 -6.94 -13.85
N LYS A 145 -18.29 -7.91 -13.88
CA LYS A 145 -18.42 -9.21 -14.54
C LYS A 145 -17.81 -10.29 -13.66
N GLN A 146 -18.00 -11.55 -14.04
CA GLN A 146 -17.28 -12.65 -13.42
C GLN A 146 -15.76 -12.48 -13.60
N GLY A 147 -15.00 -12.82 -12.56
CA GLY A 147 -13.56 -12.64 -12.45
C GLY A 147 -13.16 -11.41 -11.64
N ASP A 148 -11.94 -10.95 -11.86
CA ASP A 148 -11.39 -9.78 -11.19
C ASP A 148 -11.91 -8.48 -11.81
N ASN A 149 -12.38 -7.57 -10.96
CA ASN A 149 -12.85 -6.24 -11.34
C ASN A 149 -12.05 -5.20 -10.57
N THR A 150 -11.09 -4.56 -11.25
CA THR A 150 -10.32 -3.44 -10.71
C THR A 150 -11.12 -2.16 -10.81
N VAL A 151 -11.21 -1.43 -9.70
CA VAL A 151 -11.85 -0.13 -9.58
C VAL A 151 -10.81 0.89 -9.17
N GLU A 152 -10.40 1.74 -10.12
CA GLU A 152 -9.54 2.89 -9.83
C GLU A 152 -10.26 3.91 -8.94
N ILE A 153 -9.57 4.41 -7.93
CA ILE A 153 -10.03 5.50 -7.06
C ILE A 153 -9.54 6.82 -7.65
N ASN A 154 -10.48 7.68 -8.03
CA ASN A 154 -10.15 9.00 -8.54
C ASN A 154 -9.69 9.89 -7.38
N ASN A 155 -8.55 10.54 -7.53
CA ASN A 155 -7.93 11.38 -6.49
C ASN A 155 -7.78 10.63 -5.15
N PRO A 156 -6.95 9.58 -5.08
CA PRO A 156 -6.70 8.87 -3.83
C PRO A 156 -6.28 9.82 -2.70
N THR A 157 -6.99 9.76 -1.57
CA THR A 157 -6.61 10.45 -0.33
C THR A 157 -6.62 9.47 0.84
N SER A 158 -5.91 9.80 1.91
CA SER A 158 -5.99 9.06 3.17
C SER A 158 -7.38 9.23 3.81
N ASP A 159 -7.63 8.45 4.85
CA ASP A 159 -8.73 8.68 5.79
C ASP A 159 -10.14 8.53 5.20
N LEU A 160 -10.27 7.67 4.19
CA LEU A 160 -11.55 7.34 3.57
C LEU A 160 -12.12 6.00 4.03
N PHE A 161 -13.44 5.97 4.17
CA PHE A 161 -14.25 4.75 4.23
C PHE A 161 -14.71 4.34 2.84
N TYR A 162 -14.87 3.04 2.62
CA TYR A 162 -15.30 2.48 1.33
C TYR A 162 -16.50 1.56 1.53
N LYS A 163 -17.52 1.67 0.67
CA LYS A 163 -18.69 0.78 0.65
C LYS A 163 -19.04 0.39 -0.76
N LEU A 164 -19.04 -0.91 -1.04
CA LEU A 164 -19.69 -1.47 -2.22
C LEU A 164 -21.16 -1.75 -1.91
N GLU A 165 -22.05 -1.35 -2.81
CA GLU A 165 -23.47 -1.65 -2.77
C GLU A 165 -23.91 -2.29 -4.10
N ILE A 166 -24.59 -3.43 -4.02
CA ILE A 166 -25.10 -4.15 -5.18
C ILE A 166 -26.61 -4.33 -5.02
N SER A 167 -27.40 -3.66 -5.86
CA SER A 167 -28.85 -3.87 -5.92
C SER A 167 -29.17 -5.05 -6.82
N ILE A 168 -29.87 -6.04 -6.29
CA ILE A 168 -30.12 -7.34 -6.93
C ILE A 168 -31.62 -7.57 -7.03
N LYS A 169 -32.09 -7.93 -8.23
CA LYS A 169 -33.46 -8.36 -8.50
C LYS A 169 -33.73 -9.70 -7.83
N LYS A 170 -34.96 -9.93 -7.41
CA LYS A 170 -35.44 -11.26 -6.97
C LYS A 170 -35.09 -12.32 -8.03
N SER A 171 -34.37 -13.36 -7.64
CA SER A 171 -33.88 -14.41 -8.56
C SER A 171 -33.67 -15.73 -7.82
N LYS A 172 -32.65 -16.54 -8.15
CA LYS A 172 -32.22 -17.66 -7.31
C LYS A 172 -31.39 -17.14 -6.14
N ASN A 173 -31.26 -17.97 -5.10
CA ASN A 173 -30.35 -17.65 -4.01
C ASN A 173 -28.90 -17.68 -4.50
N GLY A 174 -28.08 -16.71 -4.08
CA GLY A 174 -26.64 -16.73 -4.27
C GLY A 174 -26.19 -16.63 -5.73
N ILE A 175 -26.87 -15.80 -6.53
CA ILE A 175 -26.53 -15.53 -7.94
C ILE A 175 -25.28 -14.64 -8.13
N ILE A 176 -24.73 -14.13 -7.04
CA ILE A 176 -23.46 -13.41 -6.99
C ILE A 176 -22.59 -14.12 -5.94
N GLN A 177 -21.33 -14.41 -6.29
CA GLN A 177 -20.33 -15.00 -5.39
C GLN A 177 -19.12 -14.08 -5.34
N LEU A 178 -18.78 -13.55 -4.17
CA LEU A 178 -17.60 -12.74 -3.91
C LEU A 178 -16.59 -13.59 -3.13
N SER A 179 -15.38 -13.78 -3.67
CA SER A 179 -14.35 -14.64 -3.09
C SER A 179 -13.17 -13.87 -2.49
N LYS A 180 -12.94 -12.64 -2.95
CA LYS A 180 -11.81 -11.82 -2.49
C LYS A 180 -12.03 -10.34 -2.75
N VAL A 181 -11.54 -9.50 -1.85
CA VAL A 181 -11.39 -8.05 -2.07
C VAL A 181 -9.96 -7.65 -1.76
N ILE A 182 -9.35 -6.82 -2.59
CA ILE A 182 -8.00 -6.29 -2.36
C ILE A 182 -8.04 -4.78 -2.42
N PHE A 183 -7.55 -4.11 -1.38
CA PHE A 183 -7.31 -2.67 -1.38
C PHE A 183 -5.81 -2.42 -1.59
N ASN A 184 -5.44 -1.74 -2.67
CA ASN A 184 -4.04 -1.44 -2.98
C ASN A 184 -3.74 0.02 -2.68
N GLU A 185 -2.77 0.26 -1.80
CA GLU A 185 -2.29 1.60 -1.50
C GLU A 185 -1.48 2.18 -2.67
N VAL A 186 -1.48 3.51 -2.78
CA VAL A 186 -0.58 4.23 -3.68
C VAL A 186 0.88 3.92 -3.34
N ASN A 187 1.73 3.82 -4.36
CA ASN A 187 3.17 3.77 -4.15
C ASN A 187 3.66 5.07 -3.48
N GLN A 188 4.46 4.94 -2.43
CA GLN A 188 4.98 6.10 -1.72
C GLN A 188 6.29 6.55 -2.34
N SER A 189 6.37 7.82 -2.69
CA SER A 189 7.62 8.48 -3.05
C SER A 189 8.42 8.75 -1.78
N LEU A 190 9.61 8.15 -1.67
CA LEU A 190 10.57 8.47 -0.62
C LEU A 190 11.46 9.61 -1.11
N LEU A 191 11.51 10.68 -0.31
CA LEU A 191 12.51 11.72 -0.52
C LEU A 191 13.89 11.14 -0.19
N ALA A 192 14.88 11.42 -1.03
CA ALA A 192 16.26 11.09 -0.72
C ALA A 192 16.65 11.75 0.63
N PRO A 193 17.43 11.07 1.50
CA PRO A 193 17.89 11.65 2.74
C PRO A 193 18.66 12.95 2.42
N THR A 194 18.18 14.07 2.98
CA THR A 194 18.76 15.41 2.75
C THR A 194 20.13 15.59 3.39
N ASN A 195 20.52 14.70 4.31
CA ASN A 195 21.82 14.72 4.98
C ASN A 195 22.54 13.37 4.83
N LEU A 196 23.29 13.21 3.73
CA LEU A 196 24.39 12.25 3.69
C LEU A 196 25.62 12.91 4.32
N SER A 197 25.83 12.67 5.61
CA SER A 197 27.06 13.05 6.30
C SER A 197 28.04 11.89 6.22
N PHE A 198 29.09 12.01 5.40
CA PHE A 198 30.26 11.16 5.53
C PHE A 198 31.12 11.74 6.64
N ASP A 199 31.15 11.07 7.79
CA ASP A 199 32.14 11.40 8.80
C ASP A 199 33.51 10.89 8.32
N ASN A 200 34.35 11.81 7.83
CA ASN A 200 35.73 11.52 7.50
C ASN A 200 36.65 11.55 8.74
N SER A 201 36.13 11.32 9.94
CA SER A 201 36.89 11.48 11.20
C SER A 201 37.93 10.38 11.48
N SER A 202 38.13 9.37 10.63
CA SER A 202 39.30 8.50 10.79
C SER A 202 39.65 7.67 9.55
N LYS A 203 40.55 8.20 8.71
CA LYS A 203 41.48 7.35 7.95
C LYS A 203 42.87 7.96 7.95
N THR A 204 43.56 7.84 9.09
CA THR A 204 45.01 7.86 9.09
C THR A 204 45.47 6.68 8.22
N LEU A 205 46.06 6.96 7.06
CA LEU A 205 46.82 5.97 6.31
C LEU A 205 48.22 5.95 6.92
N THR A 206 48.46 5.01 7.84
CA THR A 206 49.80 4.66 8.28
C THR A 206 50.36 3.61 7.34
N TRP A 207 51.46 3.93 6.66
CA TRP A 207 52.32 2.94 6.03
C TRP A 207 53.57 2.79 6.88
N ASP A 208 53.96 1.55 7.17
CA ASP A 208 55.33 1.29 7.59
C ASP A 208 56.20 1.40 6.34
N ALA A 209 57.24 2.23 6.39
CA ALA A 209 58.25 2.22 5.35
C ALA A 209 58.89 0.83 5.35
N VAL A 210 58.69 0.05 4.28
CA VAL A 210 59.48 -1.16 4.02
C VAL A 210 60.89 -0.68 3.67
N GLU A 211 61.89 -1.11 4.43
CA GLU A 211 63.31 -0.70 4.34
C GLU A 211 63.99 -0.96 2.97
N ASN A 212 63.28 -1.37 1.92
CA ASN A 212 63.86 -1.62 0.60
C ASN A 212 62.88 -1.30 -0.54
N ALA A 213 62.59 -0.02 -0.76
CA ALA A 213 62.03 0.44 -2.02
C ALA A 213 63.04 1.35 -2.71
N ASP A 214 63.83 0.75 -3.60
CA ASP A 214 64.65 1.48 -4.56
C ASP A 214 63.77 2.45 -5.35
N SER A 215 64.14 3.73 -5.27
CA SER A 215 63.81 4.86 -6.15
C SER A 215 62.60 4.71 -7.09
N TYR A 216 61.56 5.52 -6.86
CA TYR A 216 60.61 5.90 -7.91
C TYR A 216 60.97 7.32 -8.39
N GLU A 217 61.40 7.44 -9.65
CA GLU A 217 61.49 8.74 -10.31
C GLU A 217 60.09 9.25 -10.67
N LEU A 218 59.81 10.51 -10.32
CA LEU A 218 58.65 11.26 -10.78
C LEU A 218 59.10 12.13 -11.96
N THR A 219 58.64 11.82 -13.17
CA THR A 219 58.49 12.83 -14.25
C THR A 219 57.20 13.60 -14.08
#